data_AF-A0A258BL07-F1
#
_entry.id   AF-A0A258BL07-F1
#
_cell.length_a   1.000
_cell.length_b   1.000
_cell.length_c   1.000
_cell.angle_alpha   90.00
_cell.angle_beta   90.00
_cell.angle_gamma   90.00
#
_symmetry.space_group_name_H-M   'P 1'
#
loop_
_entity.id
_entity.type
_entity.pdbx_description
1 polymer ?
#
loop_
_entity_poly.entity_id
_entity_poly.type
_entity_poly.pdbx_seq_one_letter_code
_entity_poly.pdbx_strand_id
1 'polypeptide(L)'
;TPTSIHMRYRLTPKIWDDKDIPRSEIAEGGILKQKPEEVEILELRKYVPTGDLQSAEQYEQLIQDRLRPFLNRYPGTKEAAEVEKMVKDVQEEKEKVVAGGAKLEGKWLTREEAKAESLNIKAYAIRAAMLAKREAKDYSGALKEFDVADVPNETTILRRLAGMLDDREPPMRGDA
;
A
#
# COMPACT_ATOMS: atom_id res chain seq x y z
N THR A 1 41.45 -4.98 -25.31
CA THR A 1 40.90 -5.06 -23.94
C THR A 1 40.87 -6.52 -23.52
N PRO A 2 41.16 -6.87 -22.25
CA PRO A 2 41.22 -8.26 -21.81
C PRO A 2 39.86 -8.95 -21.89
N THR A 3 39.87 -10.21 -22.34
CA THR A 3 38.68 -10.98 -22.79
C THR A 3 38.06 -11.84 -21.68
N SER A 4 38.77 -12.07 -20.57
CA SER A 4 38.35 -12.95 -19.46
C SER A 4 38.69 -12.32 -18.10
N ILE A 5 38.01 -12.80 -17.05
CA ILE A 5 38.36 -12.53 -15.65
C ILE A 5 38.94 -13.81 -15.06
N HIS A 6 40.14 -13.71 -14.50
CA HIS A 6 40.79 -14.79 -13.75
C HIS A 6 40.30 -14.77 -12.30
N MET A 7 39.64 -15.84 -11.85
CA MET A 7 39.20 -16.00 -10.47
C MET A 7 39.91 -17.18 -9.83
N ARG A 8 40.62 -16.90 -8.73
CA ARG A 8 41.25 -17.92 -7.88
C ARG A 8 40.39 -18.19 -6.66
N TYR A 9 40.03 -19.44 -6.42
CA TYR A 9 39.15 -19.84 -5.31
C TYR A 9 39.67 -21.08 -4.58
N ARG A 10 39.18 -21.30 -3.36
CA ARG A 10 39.54 -22.48 -2.55
C ARG A 10 38.55 -23.60 -2.82
N LEU A 11 39.02 -24.68 -3.45
CA LEU A 11 38.22 -25.90 -3.62
C LEU A 11 38.12 -26.66 -2.28
N THR A 12 39.20 -26.63 -1.50
CA THR A 12 39.31 -27.16 -0.13
C THR A 12 40.25 -26.27 0.68
N PRO A 13 40.36 -26.43 2.02
CA PRO A 13 41.22 -25.55 2.84
C PRO A 13 42.70 -25.49 2.44
N LYS A 14 43.21 -26.50 1.70
CA LYS A 14 44.61 -26.59 1.27
C LYS A 14 44.81 -26.55 -0.25
N ILE A 15 43.74 -26.60 -1.06
CA ILE A 15 43.84 -26.66 -2.52
C ILE A 15 43.20 -25.42 -3.12
N TRP A 16 44.00 -24.70 -3.91
CA TRP A 16 43.57 -23.56 -4.71
C TRP A 16 43.33 -24.01 -6.14
N ASP A 17 42.29 -23.46 -6.75
CA ASP A 17 41.94 -23.69 -8.14
C ASP A 17 41.74 -22.35 -8.84
N ASP A 18 42.04 -22.32 -10.14
CA ASP A 18 41.97 -21.14 -10.98
C ASP A 18 40.91 -21.36 -12.07
N LYS A 19 40.00 -20.41 -12.22
CA LYS A 19 38.96 -20.45 -13.24
C LYS A 19 38.96 -19.19 -14.08
N ASP A 20 38.99 -19.39 -15.38
CA ASP A 20 38.83 -18.33 -16.37
C ASP A 20 37.36 -18.22 -16.71
N ILE A 21 36.76 -17.08 -16.37
CA ILE A 21 35.37 -16.79 -16.70
C ILE A 21 35.38 -15.89 -17.93
N PRO A 22 34.89 -16.37 -19.08
CA PRO A 22 34.75 -15.54 -20.27
C PRO A 22 33.85 -14.35 -19.95
N ARG A 23 34.24 -13.14 -20.35
CA ARG A 23 33.37 -11.96 -20.20
C ARG A 23 32.06 -12.07 -20.99
N SER A 24 31.97 -13.01 -21.94
CA SER A 24 30.75 -13.34 -22.67
C SER A 24 29.76 -14.19 -21.86
N GLU A 25 30.24 -14.98 -20.89
CA GLU A 25 29.38 -15.79 -19.98
C GLU A 25 28.90 -14.97 -18.77
N ILE A 26 29.63 -13.92 -18.42
CA ILE A 26 29.14 -12.87 -17.54
C ILE A 26 28.10 -12.11 -18.36
N ALA A 27 26.82 -12.33 -18.09
CA ALA A 27 25.74 -11.54 -18.69
C ALA A 27 26.14 -10.06 -18.74
N GLU A 28 25.76 -9.31 -19.77
CA GLU A 28 26.18 -7.91 -20.00
C GLU A 28 25.97 -6.97 -18.78
N GLY A 29 25.29 -7.41 -17.72
CA GLY A 29 25.27 -6.80 -16.39
C GLY A 29 25.91 -7.67 -15.28
N GLY A 30 27.22 -7.94 -15.38
CA GLY A 30 27.98 -8.65 -14.34
C GLY A 30 27.73 -8.07 -12.94
N ILE A 31 27.34 -8.94 -11.99
CA ILE A 31 26.70 -8.58 -10.71
C ILE A 31 25.44 -7.75 -11.00
N LEU A 32 24.25 -8.38 -10.90
CA LEU A 32 22.96 -7.68 -10.92
C LEU A 32 22.87 -6.73 -9.72
N LYS A 33 23.55 -5.59 -9.81
CA LYS A 33 23.24 -4.41 -9.01
C LYS A 33 21.87 -4.00 -9.51
N GLN A 34 20.81 -4.43 -8.81
CA GLN A 34 19.47 -3.92 -9.06
C GLN A 34 19.58 -2.42 -9.19
N LYS A 35 18.99 -1.88 -10.27
CA LYS A 35 19.03 -0.44 -10.46
C LYS A 35 18.32 0.21 -9.28
N PRO A 36 18.76 1.38 -8.79
CA PRO A 36 18.06 2.09 -7.72
C PRO A 36 16.56 2.25 -8.00
N GLU A 37 16.21 2.45 -9.28
CA GLU A 37 14.84 2.50 -9.81
C GLU A 37 14.00 1.25 -9.47
N GLU A 38 14.57 0.06 -9.69
CA GLU A 38 13.91 -1.24 -9.49
C GLU A 38 13.67 -1.53 -8.00
N VAL A 39 14.55 -1.03 -7.13
CA VAL A 39 14.38 -1.16 -5.67
C VAL A 39 13.32 -0.19 -5.17
N GLU A 40 13.37 1.06 -5.61
CA GLU A 40 12.47 2.10 -5.12
C GLU A 40 11.02 1.89 -5.59
N ILE A 41 10.80 1.40 -6.81
CA ILE A 41 9.44 1.13 -7.29
C ILE A 41 8.74 0.03 -6.48
N LEU A 42 9.49 -0.93 -5.91
CA LEU A 42 8.93 -1.97 -5.05
C LEU A 42 8.35 -1.39 -3.76
N GLU A 43 8.94 -0.32 -3.22
CA GLU A 43 8.37 0.42 -2.09
C GLU A 43 7.11 1.19 -2.50
N LEU A 44 7.09 1.79 -3.70
CA LEU A 44 5.92 2.50 -4.21
C LEU A 44 4.71 1.59 -4.45
N ARG A 45 4.95 0.38 -4.94
CA ARG A 45 3.91 -0.65 -5.14
C ARG A 45 3.19 -1.06 -3.86
N LYS A 46 3.73 -0.78 -2.68
CA LYS A 46 3.03 -1.06 -1.40
C LYS A 46 1.89 -0.09 -1.13
N TYR A 47 1.91 1.08 -1.76
CA TYR A 47 0.90 2.12 -1.57
C TYR A 47 -0.28 2.01 -2.56
N VAL A 48 -0.16 1.14 -3.58
CA VAL A 48 -1.18 0.92 -4.61
C VAL A 48 -1.50 -0.58 -4.67
N PRO A 49 -2.75 -1.02 -4.48
CA PRO A 49 -3.96 -0.21 -4.35
C PRO A 49 -4.00 0.58 -3.04
N THR A 50 -4.47 1.82 -3.13
CA THR A 50 -4.59 2.77 -2.03
C THR A 50 -5.61 2.28 -1.00
N GLY A 51 -5.34 2.57 0.27
CA GLY A 51 -6.14 2.11 1.40
C GLY A 51 -7.55 2.69 1.44
N ASP A 52 -8.39 2.14 2.30
CA ASP A 52 -9.76 2.60 2.50
C ASP A 52 -9.81 3.95 3.24
N LEU A 53 -10.89 4.70 3.00
CA LEU A 53 -11.24 5.95 3.67
C LEU A 53 -10.14 7.03 3.64
N GLN A 54 -9.31 7.04 2.60
CA GLN A 54 -8.30 8.09 2.42
C GLN A 54 -8.95 9.44 2.10
N SER A 55 -8.46 10.50 2.74
CA SER A 55 -8.87 11.87 2.44
C SER A 55 -8.24 12.36 1.14
N ALA A 56 -8.87 13.34 0.49
CA ALA A 56 -8.31 13.97 -0.72
C ALA A 56 -6.91 14.58 -0.48
N GLU A 57 -6.62 15.00 0.75
CA GLU A 57 -5.30 15.48 1.16
C GLU A 57 -4.27 14.35 1.26
N GLN A 58 -4.65 13.19 1.80
CA GLN A 58 -3.76 12.02 1.86
C GLN A 58 -3.39 11.51 0.46
N TYR A 59 -4.36 11.52 -0.46
CA TYR A 59 -4.09 11.23 -1.87
C TYR A 59 -3.11 12.23 -2.49
N GLU A 60 -3.29 13.52 -2.24
CA GLU A 60 -2.38 14.56 -2.73
C GLU A 60 -0.96 14.38 -2.15
N GLN A 61 -0.85 14.12 -0.85
CA GLN A 61 0.43 13.85 -0.18
C GLN A 61 1.14 12.64 -0.81
N LEU A 62 0.42 11.55 -1.09
CA LEU A 62 1.01 10.39 -1.77
C LEU A 62 1.57 10.76 -3.15
N ILE A 63 0.83 11.55 -3.93
CA ILE A 63 1.27 12.01 -5.25
C ILE A 63 2.50 12.92 -5.13
N GLN A 64 2.48 13.90 -4.24
CA GLN A 64 3.53 14.92 -4.14
C GLN A 64 4.80 14.43 -3.43
N ASP A 65 4.67 13.61 -2.39
CA ASP A 65 5.80 13.23 -1.52
C ASP A 65 6.45 11.91 -1.92
N ARG A 66 5.75 11.05 -2.67
CA ARG A 66 6.24 9.72 -3.06
C ARG A 66 6.34 9.54 -4.56
N LEU A 67 5.24 9.75 -5.29
CA LEU A 67 5.19 9.42 -6.72
C LEU A 67 5.93 10.44 -7.60
N ARG A 68 5.68 11.75 -7.43
CA ARG A 68 6.37 12.80 -8.18
C ARG A 68 7.89 12.83 -7.99
N PRO A 69 8.43 12.68 -6.75
CA PRO A 69 9.88 12.64 -6.54
C PRO A 69 10.55 11.44 -7.22
N PHE A 70 9.83 10.33 -7.42
CA PHE A 70 10.34 9.20 -8.19
C PHE A 70 10.44 9.54 -9.68
N LEU A 71 9.40 10.12 -10.27
CA LEU A 71 9.39 10.55 -11.67
C LEU A 71 10.48 11.58 -11.99
N ASN A 72 10.71 12.52 -11.07
CA ASN A 72 11.76 13.53 -11.21
C ASN A 72 13.17 12.93 -11.12
N ARG A 73 13.36 11.86 -10.33
CA ARG A 73 14.66 11.19 -10.16
C ARG A 73 14.98 10.23 -11.29
N TYR A 74 13.95 9.61 -11.88
CA TYR A 74 14.11 8.56 -12.88
C TYR A 74 13.32 8.84 -14.17
N PRO A 75 13.51 10.00 -14.84
CA PRO A 75 12.74 10.33 -16.03
C PRO A 75 13.03 9.36 -17.19
N GLY A 76 11.98 8.91 -17.88
CA GLY A 76 12.10 8.11 -19.10
C GLY A 76 12.44 6.62 -18.92
N THR A 77 12.45 6.12 -17.67
CA THR A 77 12.60 4.69 -17.39
C THR A 77 11.27 3.95 -17.55
N LYS A 78 11.30 2.61 -17.62
CA LYS A 78 10.07 1.80 -17.70
C LYS A 78 9.29 1.89 -16.39
N GLU A 79 10.01 2.00 -15.29
CA GLU A 79 9.53 2.16 -13.93
C GLU A 79 8.81 3.51 -13.78
N ALA A 80 9.34 4.58 -14.37
CA ALA A 80 8.65 5.87 -14.39
C ALA A 80 7.33 5.81 -15.16
N ALA A 81 7.27 5.10 -16.29
CA ALA A 81 6.01 4.91 -17.02
C ALA A 81 4.97 4.12 -16.18
N GLU A 82 5.42 3.22 -15.31
CA GLU A 82 4.54 2.53 -14.36
C GLU A 82 4.06 3.49 -13.26
N VAL A 83 4.96 4.29 -12.68
CA VAL A 83 4.62 5.28 -11.64
C VAL A 83 3.71 6.38 -12.19
N GLU A 84 3.84 6.78 -13.45
CA GLU A 84 2.89 7.69 -14.11
C GLU A 84 1.47 7.12 -14.16
N LYS A 85 1.33 5.81 -14.42
CA LYS A 85 0.03 5.13 -14.33
C LYS A 85 -0.49 5.13 -12.90
N MET A 86 0.36 4.83 -11.92
CA MET A 86 -0.03 4.91 -10.49
C MET A 86 -0.50 6.32 -10.12
N VAL A 87 0.19 7.38 -10.56
CA VAL A 87 -0.24 8.77 -10.33
C VAL A 87 -1.62 9.00 -10.91
N LYS A 88 -1.88 8.52 -12.13
CA LYS A 88 -3.18 8.66 -12.78
C LYS A 88 -4.28 7.93 -11.99
N ASP A 89 -4.05 6.68 -11.60
CA ASP A 89 -5.03 5.89 -10.84
C ASP A 89 -5.34 6.56 -9.48
N VAL A 90 -4.31 6.99 -8.76
CA VAL A 90 -4.42 7.69 -7.47
C VAL A 90 -5.13 9.05 -7.62
N GLN A 91 -4.91 9.75 -8.74
CA GLN A 91 -5.60 11.00 -9.06
C GLN A 91 -7.08 10.77 -9.38
N GLU A 92 -7.43 9.71 -10.12
CA GLU A 92 -8.83 9.33 -10.37
C GLU A 92 -9.55 8.92 -9.07
N GLU A 93 -8.87 8.19 -8.18
CA GLU A 93 -9.41 7.88 -6.85
C GLU A 93 -9.65 9.16 -6.02
N LYS A 94 -8.71 10.10 -6.04
CA LYS A 94 -8.88 11.41 -5.36
C LYS A 94 -10.11 12.16 -5.86
N GLU A 95 -10.35 12.18 -7.18
CA GLU A 95 -11.52 12.86 -7.75
C GLU A 95 -12.84 12.28 -7.25
N LYS A 96 -12.91 10.96 -7.05
CA LYS A 96 -14.10 10.31 -6.44
C LYS A 96 -14.31 10.76 -5.01
N VAL A 97 -13.24 10.94 -4.24
CA VAL A 97 -13.32 11.47 -2.86
C VAL A 97 -13.74 12.94 -2.86
N VAL A 98 -13.20 13.76 -3.77
CA VAL A 98 -13.60 15.17 -3.92
C VAL A 98 -15.07 15.30 -4.33
N ALA A 99 -15.58 14.38 -5.15
CA ALA A 99 -17.00 14.28 -5.47
C ALA A 99 -17.89 13.85 -4.28
N GLY A 100 -17.28 13.50 -3.15
CA GLY A 100 -17.94 13.10 -1.91
C GLY A 100 -18.20 11.60 -1.80
N GLY A 101 -17.61 10.78 -2.67
CA GLY A 101 -17.57 9.33 -2.52
C GLY A 101 -16.54 8.89 -1.48
N ALA A 102 -16.61 7.63 -1.08
CA ALA A 102 -15.68 7.05 -0.12
C ALA A 102 -15.31 5.62 -0.52
N LYS A 103 -14.04 5.24 -0.35
CA LYS A 103 -13.59 3.87 -0.52
C LYS A 103 -13.75 3.11 0.80
N LEU A 104 -14.54 2.06 0.83
CA LEU A 104 -14.81 1.25 2.02
C LEU A 104 -14.69 -0.22 1.65
N GLU A 105 -13.83 -0.96 2.34
CA GLU A 105 -13.55 -2.39 2.08
C GLU A 105 -13.18 -2.65 0.61
N GLY A 106 -12.39 -1.77 0.01
CA GLY A 106 -12.00 -1.84 -1.40
C GLY A 106 -13.10 -1.49 -2.41
N LYS A 107 -14.32 -1.15 -1.96
CA LYS A 107 -15.44 -0.74 -2.82
C LYS A 107 -15.62 0.78 -2.81
N TRP A 108 -15.96 1.34 -3.96
CA TRP A 108 -16.28 2.76 -4.09
C TRP A 108 -17.75 3.02 -3.81
N LEU A 109 -18.02 3.82 -2.78
CA LEU A 109 -19.33 4.36 -2.47
C LEU A 109 -19.50 5.71 -3.16
N THR A 110 -20.66 5.92 -3.77
CA THR A 110 -21.08 7.23 -4.28
C THR A 110 -21.35 8.20 -3.13
N ARG A 111 -21.54 9.49 -3.45
CA ARG A 111 -21.88 10.51 -2.44
C ARG A 111 -23.17 10.20 -1.68
N GLU A 112 -24.16 9.62 -2.34
CA GLU A 112 -25.46 9.30 -1.74
C GLU A 112 -25.33 8.09 -0.80
N GLU A 113 -24.65 7.04 -1.26
CA GLU A 113 -24.33 5.87 -0.43
C GLU A 113 -23.44 6.24 0.75
N ALA A 114 -22.41 7.05 0.56
CA ALA A 114 -21.54 7.49 1.65
C ALA A 114 -22.28 8.32 2.71
N LYS A 115 -23.32 9.06 2.32
CA LYS A 115 -24.19 9.76 3.27
C LYS A 115 -25.11 8.80 4.01
N ALA A 116 -25.76 7.89 3.29
CA ALA A 116 -26.64 6.87 3.88
C ALA A 116 -25.88 5.98 4.87
N GLU A 117 -24.66 5.59 4.50
CA GLU A 117 -23.76 4.74 5.26
C GLU A 117 -22.83 5.51 6.20
N SER A 118 -23.07 6.80 6.43
CA SER A 118 -22.17 7.66 7.22
C SER A 118 -21.89 7.14 8.63
N LEU A 119 -22.86 6.47 9.27
CA LEU A 119 -22.67 5.80 10.55
C LEU A 119 -21.77 4.56 10.44
N ASN A 120 -21.93 3.76 9.38
CA ASN A 120 -21.11 2.58 9.13
C ASN A 120 -19.68 2.97 8.75
N ILE A 121 -19.50 4.02 7.97
CA ILE A 121 -18.18 4.60 7.65
C ILE A 121 -17.47 5.06 8.94
N LYS A 122 -18.18 5.76 9.83
CA LYS A 122 -17.63 6.17 11.13
C LYS A 122 -17.24 4.98 11.99
N ALA A 123 -18.12 3.98 12.12
CA ALA A 123 -17.84 2.77 12.89
C ALA A 123 -16.63 2.00 12.33
N TYR A 124 -16.53 1.91 11.01
CA TYR A 124 -15.39 1.30 10.33
C TYR A 124 -14.09 2.06 10.60
N ALA A 125 -14.10 3.39 10.48
CA ALA A 125 -12.93 4.24 10.75
C ALA A 125 -12.44 4.09 12.19
N ILE A 126 -13.36 4.07 13.17
CA ILE A 126 -13.02 3.84 14.58
C ILE A 126 -12.41 2.46 14.76
N ARG A 127 -13.03 1.42 14.20
CA ARG A 127 -12.51 0.04 14.27
C ARG A 127 -11.10 -0.07 13.66
N ALA A 128 -10.86 0.58 12.52
CA ALA A 128 -9.55 0.61 11.88
C ALA A 128 -8.50 1.29 12.78
N ALA A 129 -8.84 2.42 13.40
CA ALA A 129 -7.97 3.11 14.36
C ALA A 129 -7.67 2.25 15.59
N MET A 130 -8.69 1.58 16.15
CA MET A 130 -8.52 0.65 17.27
C MET A 130 -7.59 -0.52 16.92
N LEU A 131 -7.74 -1.11 15.74
CA LEU A 131 -6.88 -2.21 15.29
C LEU A 131 -5.43 -1.76 15.12
N ALA A 132 -5.19 -0.59 14.51
CA ALA A 132 -3.85 -0.03 14.38
C ALA A 132 -3.20 0.23 15.76
N LYS A 133 -3.96 0.78 16.72
CA LYS A 133 -3.52 0.97 18.12
C LYS A 133 -3.22 -0.35 18.83
N ARG A 134 -4.05 -1.37 18.61
CA ARG A 134 -3.85 -2.73 19.15
C ARG A 134 -2.58 -3.36 18.60
N GLU A 135 -2.33 -3.25 17.30
CA GLU A 135 -1.09 -3.74 16.67
C GLU A 135 0.15 -3.04 17.24
N ALA A 136 0.03 -1.73 17.52
CA ALA A 136 1.06 -0.95 18.22
C ALA A 136 1.17 -1.27 19.73
N LYS A 137 0.37 -2.22 20.26
CA LYS A 137 0.25 -2.57 21.70
C LYS A 137 -0.18 -1.40 22.60
N ASP A 138 -0.73 -0.33 22.03
CA ASP A 138 -1.34 0.79 22.75
C ASP A 138 -2.82 0.49 23.01
N TYR A 139 -3.08 -0.43 23.93
CA TYR A 139 -4.45 -0.82 24.31
C TYR A 139 -5.22 0.34 24.95
N SER A 140 -4.52 1.24 25.65
CA SER A 140 -5.14 2.41 26.27
C SER A 140 -5.61 3.43 25.23
N GLY A 141 -4.83 3.63 24.16
CA GLY A 141 -5.23 4.42 23.01
C GLY A 141 -6.37 3.78 22.25
N ALA A 142 -6.36 2.45 22.06
CA ALA A 142 -7.47 1.74 21.42
C ALA A 142 -8.80 1.93 22.16
N LEU A 143 -8.80 1.90 23.50
CA LEU A 143 -10.00 2.14 24.29
C LEU A 143 -10.50 3.58 24.16
N LYS A 144 -9.58 4.56 24.12
CA LYS A 144 -9.96 5.97 23.90
C LYS A 144 -10.61 6.21 22.54
N GLU A 145 -10.15 5.54 21.48
CA GLU A 145 -10.81 5.63 20.17
C GLU A 145 -12.24 5.08 20.21
N PHE A 146 -12.50 4.07 21.06
CA PHE A 146 -13.86 3.57 21.30
C PHE A 146 -14.70 4.57 22.11
N ASP A 147 -14.14 5.16 23.18
CA ASP A 147 -14.85 6.10 24.07
C ASP A 147 -15.21 7.44 23.38
N VAL A 148 -14.41 7.88 22.41
CA VAL A 148 -14.66 9.10 21.61
C VAL A 148 -15.81 8.91 20.61
N ALA A 149 -16.24 7.67 20.38
CA ALA A 149 -17.42 7.38 19.59
C ALA A 149 -18.68 7.86 20.35
N ASP A 150 -18.95 9.16 20.33
CA ASP A 150 -20.20 9.78 20.81
C ASP A 150 -21.34 9.38 19.87
N VAL A 151 -21.75 8.13 20.02
CA VAL A 151 -22.73 7.50 19.15
C VAL A 151 -23.99 7.34 19.97
N PRO A 152 -25.16 7.83 19.48
CA PRO A 152 -26.41 7.86 20.24
C PRO A 152 -26.95 6.51 20.75
N ASN A 153 -26.26 5.40 20.43
CA ASN A 153 -26.50 4.09 21.02
C ASN A 153 -25.20 3.29 20.88
N GLU A 154 -24.37 3.36 21.93
CA GLU A 154 -23.23 2.47 22.17
C GLU A 154 -23.61 1.00 21.91
N THR A 155 -24.84 0.62 22.23
CA THR A 155 -25.43 -0.70 22.00
C THR A 155 -25.62 -1.06 20.51
N THR A 156 -25.90 -0.11 19.64
CA THR A 156 -26.09 -0.36 18.19
C THR A 156 -24.76 -0.59 17.49
N ILE A 157 -23.72 0.17 17.86
CA ILE A 157 -22.37 -0.08 17.37
C ILE A 157 -21.84 -1.39 17.93
N LEU A 158 -21.95 -1.64 19.23
CA LEU A 158 -21.49 -2.91 19.82
C LEU A 158 -22.19 -4.12 19.17
N ARG A 159 -23.48 -4.01 18.85
CA ARG A 159 -24.21 -5.06 18.12
C ARG A 159 -23.71 -5.24 16.69
N ARG A 160 -23.44 -4.15 15.96
CA ARG A 160 -22.88 -4.23 14.58
C ARG A 160 -21.42 -4.69 14.56
N LEU A 161 -20.60 -4.23 15.50
CA LEU A 161 -19.21 -4.67 15.66
C LEU A 161 -19.15 -6.16 16.05
N ALA A 162 -20.07 -6.62 16.92
CA ALA A 162 -20.25 -8.04 17.21
C ALA A 162 -20.73 -8.82 15.98
N GLY A 163 -21.66 -8.27 15.20
CA GLY A 163 -22.12 -8.85 13.93
C GLY A 163 -21.09 -8.86 12.80
N MET A 164 -20.03 -8.03 12.88
CA MET A 164 -18.86 -8.09 11.99
C MET A 164 -17.76 -9.03 12.51
N LEU A 165 -17.84 -9.48 13.77
CA LEU A 165 -16.89 -10.41 14.40
C LEU A 165 -17.38 -11.86 14.35
N ASP A 166 -18.70 -12.07 14.43
CA ASP A 166 -19.35 -13.32 14.01
C ASP A 166 -19.66 -13.19 12.52
N ASP A 167 -19.23 -14.11 11.65
CA ASP A 167 -19.59 -14.19 10.22
C ASP A 167 -21.12 -14.43 9.99
N ARG A 168 -22.00 -13.70 10.68
CA ARG A 168 -23.45 -13.95 10.81
C ARG A 168 -24.31 -12.71 10.61
N GLU A 169 -23.86 -11.73 9.83
CA GLU A 169 -24.81 -10.86 9.12
C GLU A 169 -24.82 -11.17 7.61
N PRO A 170 -26.02 -11.25 7.00
CA PRO A 170 -26.16 -11.60 5.59
C PRO A 170 -25.47 -10.55 4.70
N PRO A 171 -25.09 -10.91 3.45
CA PRO A 171 -24.54 -9.94 2.51
C PRO A 171 -25.45 -8.71 2.47
N MET A 172 -24.82 -7.52 2.44
CA MET A 172 -25.44 -6.22 2.18
C MET A 172 -26.71 -6.44 1.35
N ARG A 173 -27.88 -6.02 1.86
CA ARG A 173 -29.12 -6.02 1.07
C ARG A 173 -28.88 -5.17 -0.17
N GLY A 174 -28.41 -5.79 -1.24
CA GLY A 174 -28.74 -5.40 -2.58
C GLY A 174 -30.17 -5.84 -2.78
N ASP A 175 -31.11 -4.96 -2.46
CA ASP A 175 -32.52 -5.14 -2.80
C ASP A 175 -33.12 -3.77 -3.13
N ALA A 176 -32.89 -3.33 -4.37
CA ALA A 176 -33.91 -2.98 -5.38
C ALA A 176 -33.24 -2.35 -6.60
#